data_AF-A0A1W5XKJ6-F1
#
_entry.id   AF-A0A1W5XKJ6-F1
#
_cell.length_a   1.000
_cell.length_b   1.000
_cell.length_c   1.000
_cell.angle_alpha   90.00
_cell.angle_beta   90.00
_cell.angle_gamma   90.00
#
_symmetry.space_group_name_H-M   'P 1'
#
loop_
_entity.id
_entity.type
_entity.pdbx_description
1 polymer ?
#
loop_
_entity_poly.entity_id
_entity_poly.type
_entity_poly.pdbx_seq_one_letter_code
_entity_poly.pdbx_strand_id
1 'polypeptide(L)'
;MLSNLRAPEIILILVVIVLLFGAKKLPDMARSLGKSARILKSEAKAMKKDGEGDGGAAAGTTSEAPSDAQQAPRTIQAAPGDVSSSRPVAEPNHTTKQG
;
A
#
# COMPACT_ATOMS: atom_id res chain seq x y z
N MET A 1 -24.45 26.79 -29.82
CA MET A 1 -23.79 25.63 -30.44
C MET A 1 -22.29 25.56 -30.07
N LEU A 2 -21.91 25.71 -28.79
CA LEU A 2 -20.51 25.74 -28.35
C LEU A 2 -20.21 24.87 -27.12
N SER A 3 -21.20 24.14 -26.58
CA SER A 3 -21.08 23.51 -25.25
C SER A 3 -20.54 22.07 -25.25
N ASN A 4 -20.18 21.51 -26.41
CA ASN A 4 -19.84 20.09 -26.52
C ASN A 4 -18.34 19.81 -26.74
N LEU A 5 -17.48 20.84 -26.77
CA LEU A 5 -16.08 20.68 -27.17
C LEU A 5 -15.09 20.42 -26.03
N ARG A 6 -15.51 20.41 -24.76
CA ARG A 6 -14.57 20.22 -23.65
C ARG A 6 -14.56 18.79 -23.09
N ALA A 7 -15.74 18.16 -23.01
CA ALA A 7 -15.86 16.79 -22.51
C ALA A 7 -15.21 15.71 -23.41
N PRO A 8 -15.42 15.70 -24.75
CA PRO A 8 -14.88 14.63 -25.59
C PRO A 8 -13.36 14.71 -25.72
N GLU A 9 -12.78 15.91 -25.67
CA GLU A 9 -11.34 16.13 -25.81
C GLU A 9 -10.57 15.63 -24.59
N ILE A 10 -11.12 15.85 -23.38
CA ILE A 10 -10.59 15.27 -22.14
C ILE A 10 -10.69 13.74 -22.17
N ILE A 11 -11.80 13.20 -22.67
CA ILE A 11 -11.98 11.75 -22.85
C ILE A 11 -10.93 11.18 -23.81
N LEU A 12 -10.68 11.84 -24.94
CA LEU A 12 -9.67 11.40 -25.91
C LEU A 12 -8.27 11.35 -25.26
N ILE A 13 -7.90 12.38 -24.49
CA ILE A 13 -6.62 12.42 -23.78
C ILE A 13 -6.53 11.28 -22.75
N LEU A 14 -7.59 11.05 -21.96
CA LEU A 14 -7.62 9.94 -21.00
C LEU A 14 -7.48 8.58 -21.70
N VAL A 15 -8.12 8.40 -22.85
CA VAL A 15 -7.98 7.17 -23.65
C VAL A 15 -6.52 6.98 -24.07
N VAL A 16 -5.85 8.01 -24.59
CA VAL A 16 -4.43 7.93 -24.97
C VAL A 16 -3.55 7.59 -23.76
N ILE A 17 -3.76 8.22 -22.60
CA ILE A 17 -3.00 7.92 -21.38
C ILE A 17 -3.24 6.46 -20.93
N VAL A 18 -4.48 5.97 -20.98
CA VAL A 18 -4.79 4.57 -20.66
C VAL A 18 -4.13 3.60 -21.64
N LEU A 19 -4.03 3.93 -22.94
CA LEU A 19 -3.30 3.11 -23.91
C LEU A 19 -1.79 3.08 -23.62
N LEU A 20 -1.19 4.21 -23.24
CA LEU A 20 0.26 4.30 -22.98
C LEU A 20 0.67 3.66 -21.66
N PHE A 21 -0.09 3.92 -20.59
CA PHE A 21 0.25 3.46 -19.24
C PHE A 21 -0.45 2.14 -18.89
N GLY A 22 -1.59 1.84 -19.50
CA GLY A 22 -2.43 0.68 -19.22
C GLY A 22 -3.45 0.92 -18.10
N ALA A 23 -4.61 0.26 -18.20
CA ALA A 23 -5.73 0.39 -17.26
C ALA A 23 -5.37 0.03 -15.80
N LYS A 24 -4.32 -0.78 -15.58
CA LYS A 24 -3.88 -1.21 -14.25
C LYS A 24 -2.83 -0.27 -13.62
N LYS A 25 -2.09 0.51 -14.41
CA LYS A 25 -1.08 1.46 -13.88
C LYS A 25 -1.65 2.81 -13.48
N LEU A 26 -2.67 3.30 -14.18
CA LEU A 26 -3.36 4.53 -13.82
C LEU A 26 -3.91 4.53 -12.36
N PRO A 27 -4.67 3.49 -11.93
CA PRO A 27 -5.18 3.43 -10.57
C PRO A 27 -4.09 3.17 -9.53
N ASP A 28 -3.04 2.42 -9.89
CA ASP A 28 -1.91 2.13 -9.00
C ASP A 28 -1.08 3.40 -8.72
N MET A 29 -0.77 4.16 -9.77
CA MET A 29 -0.13 5.47 -9.66
C MET A 29 -1.00 6.45 -8.88
N ALA A 30 -2.31 6.54 -9.16
CA ALA A 30 -3.22 7.41 -8.42
C ALA A 30 -3.29 7.05 -6.92
N ARG A 31 -3.29 5.76 -6.57
CA ARG A 31 -3.29 5.29 -5.17
C ARG A 31 -2.00 5.64 -4.45
N SER A 32 -0.84 5.41 -5.08
CA SER A 32 0.47 5.77 -4.53
C SER A 32 0.62 7.28 -4.35
N LEU A 33 0.30 8.06 -5.40
CA LEU A 33 0.38 9.53 -5.38
C LEU A 33 -0.63 10.14 -4.40
N GLY A 34 -1.83 9.58 -4.30
CA GLY A 34 -2.86 9.99 -3.34
C GLY A 34 -2.44 9.76 -1.90
N LYS A 35 -1.73 8.67 -1.61
CA LYS A 35 -1.20 8.40 -0.26
C LYS A 35 -0.15 9.45 0.15
N SER A 36 0.79 9.77 -0.75
CA SER A 36 1.78 10.84 -0.52
C SER A 36 1.12 12.22 -0.41
N ALA A 37 0.18 12.53 -1.30
CA ALA A 37 -0.56 13.79 -1.29
C ALA A 37 -1.39 13.95 -0.02
N ARG A 38 -1.97 12.88 0.52
CA ARG A 38 -2.72 12.91 1.79
C ARG A 38 -1.84 13.28 2.98
N ILE A 39 -0.65 12.70 3.05
CA ILE A 39 0.34 12.98 4.12
C ILE A 39 0.78 14.44 4.04
N LEU A 40 1.18 14.89 2.84
CA LEU A 40 1.55 16.29 2.58
C LEU A 40 0.40 17.25 2.88
N LYS A 41 -0.83 16.91 2.52
CA LYS A 41 -2.03 17.72 2.80
C LYS A 41 -2.29 17.81 4.31
N SER A 42 -2.13 16.72 5.07
CA SER A 42 -2.31 16.73 6.52
C SER A 42 -1.25 17.56 7.23
N GLU A 43 0.02 17.43 6.84
CA GLU A 43 1.11 18.22 7.40
C GLU A 43 0.97 19.71 7.04
N ALA A 44 0.65 20.01 5.78
CA ALA A 44 0.38 21.38 5.35
C ALA A 44 -0.86 21.99 6.05
N LYS A 45 -1.89 21.19 6.36
CA LYS A 45 -3.07 21.64 7.11
C LYS A 45 -2.74 21.88 8.58
N ALA A 46 -1.86 21.06 9.18
CA ALA A 46 -1.38 21.27 10.55
C ALA A 46 -0.59 22.58 10.66
N MET A 47 0.35 22.83 9.74
CA MET A 47 1.09 24.09 9.69
C MET A 47 0.18 25.31 9.47
N LYS A 48 -0.86 25.18 8.64
CA LYS A 48 -1.84 26.25 8.43
C LYS A 48 -2.77 26.46 9.63
N LYS A 49 -3.01 25.41 10.44
CA LYS A 49 -3.87 25.45 11.63
C LYS A 49 -3.16 26.07 12.84
N ASP A 50 -1.84 25.97 12.92
CA ASP A 50 -1.05 26.62 13.98
C ASP A 50 -0.95 28.16 13.81
N GLY A 51 -1.36 28.70 12.65
CA GLY A 51 -1.38 30.14 12.37
C GLY A 51 -2.76 30.80 12.38
N GLU A 52 -3.87 30.05 12.27
CA GLU A 52 -5.22 30.63 12.27
C GLU A 52 -6.26 29.61 12.76
N GLY A 53 -7.04 30.00 13.77
CA GLY A 53 -7.96 29.14 14.52
C GLY A 53 -9.07 28.51 13.67
N ASP A 54 -9.24 27.21 13.92
CA ASP A 54 -10.35 26.27 13.65
C ASP A 54 -11.15 26.31 12.33
N GLY A 55 -11.45 25.12 11.80
CA GLY A 55 -12.38 24.96 10.67
C GLY A 55 -12.16 23.74 9.78
N GLY A 56 -12.74 22.61 10.17
CA GLY A 56 -13.61 21.86 9.25
C GLY A 56 -13.02 20.79 8.33
N ALA A 57 -13.77 19.68 8.33
CA ALA A 57 -13.94 18.62 7.32
C ALA A 57 -12.75 17.71 7.01
N ALA A 58 -12.67 16.64 7.82
CA ALA A 58 -12.54 15.31 7.26
C ALA A 58 -13.64 15.11 6.21
N ALA A 59 -13.27 15.10 4.92
CA ALA A 59 -14.09 14.49 3.89
C ALA A 59 -13.49 13.12 3.59
N GLY A 60 -13.85 12.15 4.43
CA GLY A 60 -13.88 10.77 4.01
C GLY A 60 -15.00 10.65 2.99
N THR A 61 -14.65 10.56 1.71
CA THR A 61 -15.50 9.86 0.75
C THR A 61 -14.96 8.44 0.68
N THR A 62 -15.69 7.55 1.33
CA THR A 62 -15.76 6.09 1.15
C THR A 62 -14.74 5.49 0.18
N SER A 63 -13.79 4.72 0.73
CA SER A 63 -13.38 3.46 0.13
C SER A 63 -12.71 2.56 1.19
N GLU A 64 -13.50 2.16 2.21
CA GLU A 64 -13.55 0.75 2.60
C GLU A 64 -14.16 0.01 1.38
N ALA A 65 -13.71 -1.14 0.90
CA ALA A 65 -12.78 -2.13 1.42
C ALA A 65 -12.28 -3.00 0.22
N PRO A 66 -11.49 -4.06 0.45
CA PRO A 66 -10.59 -4.70 -0.50
C PRO A 66 -11.32 -5.61 -1.50
N SER A 67 -10.73 -5.82 -2.67
CA SER A 67 -11.06 -6.97 -3.50
C SER A 67 -9.77 -7.68 -3.84
N ASP A 68 -9.54 -8.74 -3.07
CA ASP A 68 -8.82 -9.91 -3.49
C ASP A 68 -9.07 -10.23 -4.96
N ALA A 69 -8.00 -10.14 -5.75
CA ALA A 69 -7.80 -11.00 -6.89
C ALA A 69 -6.33 -11.41 -6.90
N GLN A 70 -6.05 -12.36 -6.01
CA GLN A 70 -5.11 -13.45 -6.23
C GLN A 70 -3.66 -13.04 -6.48
N GLN A 71 -2.92 -12.88 -5.39
CA GLN A 71 -1.78 -13.76 -5.16
C GLN A 71 -1.74 -14.03 -3.66
N ALA A 72 -2.40 -15.14 -3.31
CA ALA A 72 -2.27 -15.77 -2.01
C ALA A 72 -0.82 -15.69 -1.55
N PRO A 73 -0.56 -15.28 -0.29
CA PRO A 73 0.72 -15.59 0.29
C PRO A 73 0.78 -17.11 0.25
N ARG A 74 1.66 -17.67 -0.59
CA ARG A 74 2.14 -19.04 -0.39
C ARG A 74 3.01 -18.99 0.85
N THR A 75 2.37 -18.79 1.99
CA THR A 75 2.95 -19.07 3.29
C THR A 75 3.22 -20.56 3.26
N ILE A 76 4.49 -20.92 3.41
CA ILE A 76 4.92 -22.30 3.53
C ILE A 76 4.11 -22.91 4.69
N GLN A 77 3.18 -23.80 4.36
CA GLN A 77 2.49 -24.64 5.33
C GLN A 77 3.52 -25.65 5.84
N ALA A 78 4.30 -25.28 6.85
CA ALA A 78 4.96 -26.28 7.67
C ALA A 78 3.85 -27.02 8.43
N ALA A 79 3.68 -28.31 8.15
CA ALA A 79 2.80 -29.14 8.94
C ALA A 79 3.32 -29.16 10.39
N PRO A 80 2.46 -28.97 11.41
CA PRO A 80 2.83 -29.20 12.80
C PRO A 80 3.22 -30.68 12.98
N GLY A 81 4.52 -30.97 12.90
CA GLY A 81 5.05 -32.34 12.94
C GLY A 81 6.53 -32.48 12.57
N ASP A 82 7.08 -31.55 11.78
CA ASP A 82 8.46 -31.68 11.24
C ASP A 82 9.59 -31.27 12.21
N VAL A 83 9.29 -30.90 13.45
CA VAL A 83 10.33 -30.66 14.48
C VAL A 83 10.78 -31.93 15.22
N SER A 84 10.22 -33.09 14.88
CA SER A 84 10.58 -34.35 15.55
C SER A 84 11.86 -35.01 15.01
N SER A 85 12.50 -34.47 13.96
CA SER A 85 13.75 -35.02 13.39
C SER A 85 14.98 -34.14 13.59
N SER A 86 14.87 -32.99 14.27
CA SER A 86 16.07 -32.32 14.80
C SER A 86 16.51 -33.06 16.06
N ARG A 87 17.19 -34.18 15.84
CA ARG A 87 17.99 -34.91 16.83
C ARG A 87 18.67 -33.88 17.74
N PRO A 88 18.45 -33.93 19.07
CA PRO A 88 19.25 -33.17 20.01
C PRO A 88 20.69 -33.61 19.77
N VAL A 89 21.56 -32.72 19.28
CA VAL A 89 22.98 -32.89 19.51
C VAL A 89 23.12 -32.82 21.02
N ALA A 90 23.25 -34.00 21.61
CA ALA A 90 23.56 -34.19 23.00
C ALA A 90 24.79 -33.34 23.32
N GLU A 91 24.60 -32.41 24.23
CA GLU A 91 25.67 -31.71 24.93
C GLU A 91 26.36 -32.71 25.88
N PRO A 92 27.66 -33.00 25.72
CA PRO A 92 28.45 -33.63 26.75
C PRO A 92 29.30 -32.55 27.44
N ASN A 93 28.83 -32.15 28.62
CA ASN A 93 29.59 -31.87 29.84
C ASN A 93 30.98 -31.23 29.75
N HIS A 94 31.10 -30.06 30.39
CA HIS A 94 32.32 -29.50 30.98
C HIS A 94 33.28 -30.56 31.58
N THR A 95 34.57 -30.49 31.26
CA THR A 95 35.64 -30.80 32.23
C THR A 95 36.96 -30.11 31.87
N THR A 96 37.32 -29.13 32.68
CA THR A 96 38.68 -28.66 32.94
C THR A 96 39.47 -29.75 33.65
N LYS A 97 40.51 -30.32 33.01
CA LYS A 97 41.64 -31.03 33.64
C LYS A 97 42.73 -31.25 32.59
N GLN A 98 43.84 -30.50 32.68
CA GLN A 98 45.14 -30.93 33.22
C GLN A 98 45.98 -31.79 32.27
N GLY A 99 47.15 -31.26 31.94
CA GLY A 99 48.22 -31.86 31.14
C GLY A 99 49.18 -30.77 30.69
#